data_AF-A0A8S9WX92-F1
#
_entry.id   AF-A0A8S9WX92-F1
#
_cell.length_a   1.000
_cell.length_b   1.000
_cell.length_c   1.000
_cell.angle_alpha   90.00
_cell.angle_beta   90.00
_cell.angle_gamma   90.00
#
_symmetry.space_group_name_H-M   'P 1'
#
loop_
_entity.id
_entity.type
_entity.pdbx_description
1 polymer ?
#
loop_
_entity_poly.entity_id
_entity_poly.type
_entity_poly.pdbx_seq_one_letter_code
_entity_poly.pdbx_strand_id
1 'polypeptide(L)'
;MQRNGWATVDFKMGNISINRVMYLAGFGAIVFLIGLFFATSGTDMMINAKIKKSIVLEEDSEGLKRFQKMPFPLEFKVFLFNITNPDDVMMGGKPILTEMGPYTYDLYKEKPDLKFVKDGMIEYNMTYQFHFNHQKSHGSESDVVTALNVPLLGTAVMRTSSSTESSYNVTTHLVQQCRFATG
;
A
#
# COMPACT_ATOMS: atom_id res chain seq x y z
N MET A 1 -63.16 -14.03 34.22
CA MET A 1 -62.20 -12.89 34.27
C MET A 1 -61.28 -13.14 35.47
N GLN A 2 -60.12 -13.76 35.27
CA GLN A 2 -58.81 -13.14 34.96
C GLN A 2 -58.17 -12.43 36.18
N ARG A 3 -57.12 -13.04 36.76
CA ARG A 3 -55.75 -12.47 36.75
C ARG A 3 -54.72 -13.45 37.35
N ASN A 4 -53.96 -14.07 36.45
CA ASN A 4 -52.56 -14.52 36.54
C ASN A 4 -51.78 -14.05 37.78
N GLY A 5 -51.46 -15.01 38.66
CA GLY A 5 -50.47 -14.88 39.71
C GLY A 5 -49.06 -14.91 39.11
N TRP A 6 -48.36 -13.79 39.22
CA TRP A 6 -46.93 -13.74 38.95
C TRP A 6 -46.21 -14.18 40.22
N ALA A 7 -45.41 -15.24 40.13
CA ALA A 7 -44.54 -15.64 41.22
C ALA A 7 -43.53 -14.50 41.48
N THR A 8 -43.67 -13.82 42.61
CA THR A 8 -42.64 -12.91 43.11
C THR A 8 -41.47 -13.78 43.55
N VAL A 9 -40.40 -13.76 42.78
CA VAL A 9 -39.15 -14.44 43.16
C VAL A 9 -38.57 -13.65 44.32
N ASP A 10 -38.94 -14.03 45.55
CA ASP A 10 -38.39 -13.45 46.76
C ASP A 10 -36.94 -13.91 46.90
N PHE A 11 -36.01 -13.05 46.49
CA PHE A 11 -34.59 -13.24 46.76
C PHE A 11 -34.38 -13.15 48.28
N LYS A 12 -34.26 -14.32 48.91
CA LYS A 12 -33.93 -14.47 50.32
C LYS A 12 -32.49 -13.99 50.56
N MET A 13 -32.32 -12.68 50.72
CA MET A 13 -31.02 -12.11 51.09
C MET A 13 -30.73 -12.52 52.53
N GLY A 14 -29.84 -13.51 52.70
CA GLY A 14 -29.30 -13.88 54.00
C GLY A 14 -28.68 -12.67 54.71
N ASN A 15 -28.55 -12.74 56.03
CA ASN A 15 -28.09 -11.64 56.89
C ASN A 15 -26.66 -11.20 56.55
N ILE A 16 -26.52 -10.35 55.54
CA ILE A 16 -25.26 -9.80 55.07
C ILE A 16 -24.94 -8.61 55.96
N SER A 17 -23.83 -8.69 56.70
CA SER A 17 -23.38 -7.58 57.53
C SER A 17 -23.02 -6.38 56.65
N ILE A 18 -23.56 -5.22 57.01
CA ILE A 18 -23.38 -3.93 56.32
C ILE A 18 -21.90 -3.64 56.00
N ASN A 19 -20.98 -4.06 56.87
CA ASN A 19 -19.55 -3.89 56.67
C ASN A 19 -19.05 -4.61 55.39
N ARG A 20 -19.57 -5.80 55.07
CA ARG A 20 -19.19 -6.55 53.86
C ARG A 20 -19.69 -5.88 52.58
N VAL A 21 -20.89 -5.31 52.61
CA VAL A 21 -21.44 -4.54 51.49
C VAL A 21 -20.62 -3.27 51.27
N MET A 22 -20.22 -2.61 52.35
CA MET A 22 -19.40 -1.40 52.30
C MET A 22 -18.01 -1.67 51.72
N TYR A 23 -17.36 -2.78 52.10
CA TYR A 23 -16.07 -3.18 51.50
C TYR A 23 -16.21 -3.52 50.00
N LEU A 24 -17.29 -4.21 49.61
CA LEU A 24 -17.53 -4.57 48.21
C LEU A 24 -17.80 -3.33 47.34
N ALA A 25 -18.61 -2.39 47.83
CA ALA A 25 -18.90 -1.13 47.17
C ALA A 25 -17.64 -0.25 47.05
N GLY A 26 -16.83 -0.16 48.12
CA GLY A 26 -15.56 0.56 48.11
C GLY A 26 -14.56 -0.02 47.11
N PHE A 27 -14.43 -1.35 47.05
CA PHE A 27 -13.57 -2.01 46.07
C PHE A 27 -14.06 -1.77 44.63
N GLY A 28 -15.37 -1.84 44.38
CA GLY A 28 -15.96 -1.54 43.08
C GLY A 28 -15.71 -0.09 42.63
N ALA A 29 -15.83 0.87 43.54
CA ALA A 29 -15.53 2.28 43.26
C ALA A 29 -14.04 2.48 42.89
N ILE A 30 -13.12 1.81 43.57
CA ILE A 30 -11.68 1.88 43.26
C ILE A 30 -11.38 1.30 41.87
N VAL A 31 -11.94 0.14 41.54
CA VAL A 31 -11.76 -0.48 40.20
C VAL A 31 -12.34 0.42 39.11
N PHE A 32 -13.49 1.05 39.36
CA PHE A 32 -14.12 1.99 38.42
C PHE A 32 -13.25 3.23 38.18
N LEU A 33 -12.67 3.81 39.24
CA LEU A 33 -11.78 4.97 39.13
C LEU A 33 -10.47 4.62 38.39
N ILE A 34 -9.90 3.44 38.66
CA ILE A 34 -8.74 2.94 37.93
C ILE A 34 -9.08 2.74 36.45
N GLY A 35 -10.22 2.11 36.14
CA GLY A 35 -10.71 1.93 34.78
C GLY A 35 -10.90 3.26 34.04
N LEU A 36 -11.46 4.26 34.70
CA LEU A 36 -11.63 5.60 34.13
C LEU A 36 -10.28 6.27 33.85
N PHE A 37 -9.32 6.17 34.78
CA PHE A 37 -7.96 6.70 34.60
C PHE A 37 -7.23 6.07 33.40
N PHE A 38 -7.32 4.74 33.26
CA PHE A 38 -6.76 4.06 32.10
C PHE A 38 -7.46 4.45 30.80
N ALA A 39 -8.79 4.61 30.80
CA ALA A 39 -9.58 4.97 29.62
C ALA A 39 -9.33 6.39 29.09
N THR A 40 -9.00 7.35 29.96
CA THR A 40 -8.82 8.76 29.54
C THR A 40 -7.37 9.22 29.45
N SER A 41 -6.43 8.56 30.13
CA SER A 41 -5.06 9.09 30.25
C SER A 41 -3.98 8.01 30.19
N GLY A 42 -4.25 6.82 30.74
CA GLY A 42 -3.28 5.73 30.76
C GLY A 42 -3.00 5.13 29.38
N THR A 43 -4.03 4.96 28.54
CA THR A 43 -3.88 4.40 27.19
C THR A 43 -3.05 5.31 26.30
N ASP A 44 -3.31 6.62 26.32
CA ASP A 44 -2.64 7.56 25.43
C ASP A 44 -1.14 7.64 25.72
N MET A 45 -0.75 7.70 27.00
CA MET A 45 0.67 7.77 27.37
C MET A 45 1.43 6.49 26.99
N MET A 46 0.84 5.31 27.23
CA MET A 46 1.49 4.03 26.94
C MET A 46 1.55 3.73 25.45
N ILE A 47 0.49 4.07 24.70
CA ILE A 47 0.42 3.92 23.25
C ILE A 47 1.41 4.90 22.60
N ASN A 48 1.38 6.19 22.97
CA ASN A 48 2.28 7.20 22.40
C ASN A 48 3.75 6.89 22.68
N ALA A 49 4.10 6.38 23.87
CA ALA A 49 5.46 5.96 24.18
C ALA A 49 5.92 4.77 23.31
N LYS A 50 5.06 3.76 23.12
CA LYS A 50 5.35 2.61 22.26
C LYS A 50 5.44 3.00 20.79
N ILE A 51 4.52 3.84 20.31
CA ILE A 51 4.49 4.33 18.92
C ILE A 51 5.74 5.16 18.65
N LYS A 52 6.08 6.11 19.52
CA LYS A 52 7.28 6.96 19.35
C LYS A 52 8.54 6.12 19.24
N LYS A 53 8.72 5.12 20.11
CA LYS A 53 9.87 4.21 20.05
C LYS A 53 9.89 3.34 18.78
N SER A 54 8.74 3.03 18.20
CA SER A 54 8.63 2.22 16.97
C SER A 54 8.83 3.01 15.67
N ILE A 55 8.56 4.31 15.69
CA ILE A 55 8.63 5.19 14.50
C ILE A 55 9.98 5.90 14.41
N VAL A 56 10.63 6.16 15.55
CA VAL A 56 11.94 6.82 15.56
C VAL A 56 12.96 5.91 14.89
N LEU A 57 13.58 6.43 13.84
CA LEU A 57 14.64 5.78 13.07
C LEU A 57 15.97 5.98 13.80
N GLU A 58 16.13 5.26 14.91
CA GLU A 58 17.39 5.18 15.66
C GLU A 58 18.23 4.01 15.12
N GLU A 59 19.56 4.15 15.25
CA GLU A 59 20.53 3.09 15.01
C GLU A 59 20.14 1.87 15.88
N ASP A 60 20.02 0.69 15.26
CA ASP A 60 19.53 -0.57 15.85
C ASP A 60 18.04 -0.71 16.22
N SER A 61 17.19 0.28 15.91
CA SER A 61 15.74 0.15 16.13
C SER A 61 15.08 -0.87 15.17
N GLU A 62 14.01 -1.53 15.63
CA GLU A 62 13.18 -2.36 14.73
C GLU A 62 12.51 -1.53 13.63
N GLY A 63 12.21 -0.26 13.92
CA GLY A 63 11.67 0.69 12.95
C GLY A 63 12.62 0.91 11.78
N LEU A 64 13.92 1.05 12.04
CA LEU A 64 14.95 1.18 11.02
C LEU A 64 15.03 -0.07 10.13
N LYS A 65 14.98 -1.28 10.72
CA LYS A 65 15.01 -2.53 9.95
C LYS A 65 13.82 -2.65 8.98
N ARG A 66 12.62 -2.29 9.44
CA ARG A 66 11.41 -2.26 8.60
C ARG A 66 11.47 -1.16 7.53
N PHE A 67 12.08 -0.03 7.85
CA PHE A 67 12.30 1.06 6.89
C PHE A 67 13.31 0.66 5.79
N GLN A 68 14.35 -0.08 6.16
CA GLN A 68 15.41 -0.55 5.27
C GLN A 68 14.90 -1.62 4.31
N LYS A 69 14.14 -2.61 4.82
CA LYS A 69 13.58 -3.71 4.03
C LYS A 69 12.14 -3.99 4.44
N MET A 70 11.24 -3.95 3.45
CA MET A 70 9.85 -4.31 3.69
C MET A 70 9.72 -5.81 3.94
N PRO A 71 8.93 -6.24 4.95
CA PRO A 71 8.76 -7.65 5.28
C PRO A 71 7.90 -8.42 4.26
N PHE A 72 7.19 -7.72 3.37
CA PHE A 72 6.38 -8.31 2.31
C PHE A 72 6.63 -7.59 0.97
N PRO A 73 6.55 -8.31 -0.17
CA PRO A 73 6.61 -7.69 -1.48
C PRO A 73 5.34 -6.89 -1.76
N LEU A 74 5.48 -5.82 -2.55
CA LEU A 74 4.33 -5.07 -3.06
C LEU A 74 3.90 -5.63 -4.41
N GLU A 75 2.59 -5.70 -4.65
CA GLU A 75 2.08 -6.03 -5.98
C GLU A 75 2.19 -4.83 -6.91
N PHE A 76 2.98 -4.96 -7.98
CA PHE A 76 3.09 -3.98 -9.05
C PHE A 76 2.37 -4.51 -10.29
N LYS A 77 1.23 -3.91 -10.64
CA LYS A 77 0.38 -4.36 -11.76
C LYS A 77 0.58 -3.46 -12.96
N VAL A 78 0.93 -4.05 -14.10
CA VAL A 78 1.09 -3.37 -15.37
C VAL A 78 -0.08 -3.73 -16.27
N PHE A 79 -0.68 -2.70 -16.86
CA PHE A 79 -1.73 -2.82 -17.89
C PHE A 79 -1.20 -2.18 -19.16
N LEU A 80 -1.36 -2.89 -20.28
CA LEU A 80 -0.86 -2.48 -21.58
C LEU A 80 -2.04 -2.31 -22.53
N PHE A 81 -1.92 -1.39 -23.47
CA PHE A 81 -2.91 -1.19 -24.51
C PHE A 81 -2.32 -1.67 -25.84
N ASN A 82 -2.85 -2.77 -26.35
CA ASN A 82 -2.51 -3.31 -27.65
C ASN A 82 -3.30 -2.60 -28.75
N ILE A 83 -2.61 -2.11 -29.77
CA ILE A 83 -3.20 -1.50 -30.96
C ILE A 83 -3.57 -2.62 -31.95
N THR A 84 -4.85 -2.77 -32.26
CA THR A 84 -5.34 -3.83 -33.17
C THR A 84 -5.33 -3.41 -34.65
N ASN A 85 -5.29 -2.12 -34.95
CA ASN A 85 -5.30 -1.56 -36.31
C ASN A 85 -4.03 -0.71 -36.59
N PRO A 86 -2.82 -1.30 -36.51
CA PRO A 86 -1.58 -0.53 -36.69
C PRO A 86 -1.54 0.17 -38.05
N ASP A 87 -1.90 -0.50 -39.15
CA ASP A 87 -1.82 0.08 -40.50
C ASP A 87 -2.68 1.33 -40.67
N ASP A 88 -3.90 1.32 -40.14
CA ASP A 88 -4.80 2.48 -40.16
C ASP A 88 -4.21 3.66 -39.39
N VAL A 89 -3.61 3.39 -38.23
CA VAL A 89 -2.96 4.42 -37.40
C VAL A 89 -1.80 5.06 -38.14
N MET A 90 -1.03 4.27 -38.89
CA MET A 90 0.06 4.77 -39.73
C MET A 90 -0.44 5.68 -40.86
N MET A 91 -1.67 5.47 -41.33
CA MET A 91 -2.33 6.32 -42.33
C MET A 91 -3.04 7.55 -41.72
N GLY A 92 -2.95 7.76 -40.41
CA GLY A 92 -3.62 8.86 -39.69
C GLY A 92 -5.02 8.51 -39.16
N GLY A 93 -5.41 7.24 -39.22
CA GLY A 93 -6.62 6.71 -38.63
C GLY A 93 -6.60 6.67 -37.09
N LYS A 94 -7.78 6.52 -36.48
CA LYS A 94 -7.91 6.46 -35.02
C LYS A 94 -7.48 5.08 -34.49
N PRO A 95 -6.63 5.00 -33.45
CA PRO A 95 -6.22 3.73 -32.87
C PRO A 95 -7.38 3.04 -32.14
N ILE A 96 -7.49 1.73 -32.35
CA ILE A 96 -8.36 0.81 -31.62
C ILE A 96 -7.50 0.06 -30.62
N LEU A 97 -7.82 0.21 -29.34
CA LEU A 97 -7.04 -0.30 -28.22
C LEU A 97 -7.74 -1.49 -27.56
N THR A 98 -6.98 -2.52 -27.25
CA THR A 98 -7.40 -3.64 -26.39
C THR A 98 -6.51 -3.66 -25.16
N GLU A 99 -7.12 -3.62 -23.98
CA GLU A 99 -6.40 -3.72 -22.71
C GLU A 99 -5.89 -5.15 -22.48
N MET A 100 -4.62 -5.28 -22.12
CA MET A 100 -3.97 -6.54 -21.78
C MET A 100 -3.37 -6.43 -20.38
N GLY A 101 -3.77 -7.33 -19.49
CA GLY A 101 -3.28 -7.39 -18.13
C GLY A 101 -4.28 -7.96 -17.13
N PRO A 102 -3.93 -7.96 -15.84
CA PRO A 102 -2.68 -7.41 -15.30
C PRO A 102 -1.47 -8.34 -15.56
N TYR A 103 -0.32 -7.72 -15.82
CA TYR A 103 1.00 -8.34 -15.64
C TYR A 103 1.50 -7.93 -14.26
N THR A 104 1.47 -8.86 -13.31
CA THR A 104 1.75 -8.60 -11.91
C THR A 104 3.19 -8.99 -11.57
N TYR A 105 3.91 -8.06 -10.95
CA TYR A 105 5.25 -8.25 -10.43
C TYR A 105 5.26 -8.10 -8.91
N ASP A 106 5.98 -8.99 -8.23
CA ASP A 106 6.32 -8.83 -6.83
C ASP A 106 7.52 -7.87 -6.72
N LEU A 107 7.24 -6.66 -6.22
CA LEU A 107 8.19 -5.57 -6.08
C LEU A 107 8.83 -5.60 -4.69
N TYR A 108 10.12 -5.85 -4.64
CA TYR A 108 10.95 -5.74 -3.46
C TYR A 108 11.64 -4.38 -3.47
N LYS A 109 11.47 -3.63 -2.37
CA LYS A 109 12.14 -2.34 -2.16
C LYS A 109 13.10 -2.47 -1.00
N GLU A 110 14.35 -2.16 -1.26
CA GLU A 110 15.42 -2.20 -0.26
C GLU A 110 16.16 -0.87 -0.27
N LYS A 111 16.68 -0.46 0.88
CA LYS A 111 17.55 0.70 1.03
C LYS A 111 18.93 0.24 1.48
N PRO A 112 19.73 -0.35 0.58
CA PRO A 112 21.09 -0.78 0.93
C PRO A 112 21.92 0.43 1.38
N ASP A 113 22.85 0.18 2.31
CA ASP A 113 23.86 1.16 2.76
C ASP A 113 23.30 2.49 3.29
N LEU A 114 22.23 2.40 4.10
CA LEU A 114 21.68 3.54 4.82
C LEU A 114 22.71 4.11 5.81
N LYS A 115 22.91 5.43 5.80
CA LYS A 115 23.88 6.15 6.64
C LYS A 115 23.23 7.29 7.43
N PHE A 116 23.67 7.45 8.67
CA PHE A 116 23.33 8.62 9.49
C PHE A 116 24.35 9.73 9.24
N VAL A 117 23.89 10.88 8.76
CA VAL A 117 24.77 11.99 8.35
C VAL A 117 24.89 13.06 9.43
N LYS A 118 23.76 13.40 10.06
CA LYS A 118 23.64 14.41 11.13
C LYS A 118 22.46 14.03 12.02
N ASP A 119 22.39 14.56 13.24
CA ASP A 119 21.28 14.33 14.20
C ASP A 119 19.90 14.28 13.50
N GLY A 120 19.33 13.07 13.39
CA GLY A 120 18.03 12.82 12.77
C GLY A 120 17.96 12.81 11.23
N MET A 121 19.08 12.93 10.53
CA MET A 121 19.19 12.88 9.07
C MET A 121 19.77 11.55 8.60
N ILE A 122 19.06 10.93 7.67
CA ILE A 122 19.42 9.64 7.09
C ILE A 122 19.56 9.81 5.58
N GLU A 123 20.69 9.37 5.05
CA GLU A 123 20.96 9.25 3.62
C GLU A 123 20.87 7.78 3.20
N TYR A 124 20.20 7.51 2.08
CA TYR A 124 20.05 6.15 1.57
C TYR A 124 19.86 6.17 0.05
N ASN A 125 20.27 5.08 -0.59
CA ASN A 125 19.87 4.76 -1.96
C ASN A 125 18.80 3.68 -1.92
N MET A 126 17.79 3.81 -2.78
CA MET A 126 16.71 2.82 -2.87
C MET A 126 16.89 1.96 -4.11
N THR A 127 16.85 0.64 -3.91
CA THR A 127 16.93 -0.36 -4.96
C THR A 127 15.58 -1.05 -5.09
N TYR A 128 15.18 -1.32 -6.34
CA TYR A 128 13.94 -2.00 -6.69
C TYR A 128 14.28 -3.31 -7.41
N GLN A 129 13.67 -4.40 -7.00
CA GLN A 129 13.73 -5.68 -7.70
C GLN A 129 12.31 -6.12 -8.05
N PHE A 130 12.10 -6.46 -9.32
CA PHE A 130 10.81 -6.89 -9.85
C PHE A 130 10.91 -8.38 -10.17
N HIS A 131 10.03 -9.19 -9.57
CA HIS A 131 9.92 -10.61 -9.89
C HIS A 131 8.56 -10.87 -10.50
N PHE A 132 8.51 -11.46 -11.69
CA PHE A 132 7.25 -11.71 -12.35
C PHE A 132 6.42 -12.78 -11.61
N ASN A 133 5.16 -12.46 -11.35
CA ASN A 133 4.25 -13.36 -10.66
C ASN A 133 3.25 -13.95 -11.66
N HIS A 134 3.57 -15.14 -12.19
CA HIS A 134 2.72 -15.86 -13.14
C HIS A 134 1.33 -16.19 -12.59
N GLN A 135 1.17 -16.39 -11.28
CA GLN A 135 -0.11 -16.79 -10.69
C GLN A 135 -1.10 -15.62 -10.60
N LYS A 136 -0.58 -14.40 -10.41
CA LYS A 136 -1.38 -13.17 -10.33
C LYS A 136 -1.45 -12.41 -11.66
N SER A 137 -0.87 -12.98 -12.71
CA SER A 137 -0.85 -12.39 -14.04
C SER A 137 -1.81 -13.12 -14.96
N HIS A 138 -2.48 -12.39 -15.87
CA HIS A 138 -3.33 -13.00 -16.89
C HIS A 138 -2.53 -13.48 -18.11
N GLY A 139 -1.32 -12.95 -18.30
CA GLY A 139 -0.45 -13.23 -19.44
C GLY A 139 0.97 -13.64 -19.03
N SER A 140 1.86 -13.75 -20.02
CA SER A 140 3.28 -14.05 -19.85
C SER A 140 4.13 -12.84 -20.24
N GLU A 141 5.34 -12.72 -19.69
CA GLU A 141 6.31 -11.69 -20.13
C GLU A 141 6.70 -11.84 -21.61
N SER A 142 6.48 -13.03 -22.18
CA SER A 142 6.69 -13.29 -23.60
C SER A 142 5.60 -12.72 -24.51
N ASP A 143 4.52 -12.15 -23.96
CA ASP A 143 3.39 -11.65 -24.74
C ASP A 143 3.83 -10.46 -25.60
N VAL A 144 3.39 -10.46 -26.86
CA VAL A 144 3.73 -9.42 -27.83
C VAL A 144 2.63 -8.37 -27.82
N VAL A 145 3.01 -7.11 -27.59
CA VAL A 145 2.09 -5.98 -27.63
C VAL A 145 2.51 -5.03 -28.75
N THR A 146 1.53 -4.66 -29.57
CA THR A 146 1.71 -3.64 -30.61
C THR A 146 1.39 -2.28 -29.98
N ALA A 147 2.40 -1.43 -29.82
CA ALA A 147 2.27 -0.14 -29.15
C ALA A 147 3.00 0.97 -29.94
N LEU A 148 2.77 2.22 -29.55
CA LEU A 148 3.45 3.35 -30.16
C LEU A 148 4.97 3.28 -29.91
N ASN A 149 5.77 3.60 -30.93
CA ASN A 149 7.21 3.75 -30.83
C ASN A 149 7.55 5.07 -30.10
N VAL A 150 7.54 5.00 -28.76
CA VAL A 150 7.78 6.14 -27.88
C VAL A 150 9.16 6.78 -28.10
N PRO A 151 10.28 6.03 -28.25
CA PRO A 151 11.58 6.64 -28.55
C PRO A 151 11.58 7.46 -29.84
N LEU A 152 11.02 6.92 -30.92
CA LEU A 152 10.94 7.62 -32.21
C LEU A 152 10.09 8.89 -32.06
N LEU A 153 8.93 8.81 -31.43
CA LEU A 153 8.09 9.97 -31.17
C LEU A 153 8.83 11.05 -30.36
N GLY A 154 9.56 10.65 -29.31
CA GLY A 154 10.36 11.57 -28.50
C GLY A 154 11.38 12.34 -29.33
N THR A 155 12.11 11.65 -30.21
CA THR A 155 13.07 12.31 -31.12
C THR A 155 12.40 13.25 -32.12
N ALA A 156 11.23 12.87 -32.64
CA ALA A 156 10.47 13.70 -33.56
C ALA A 156 10.00 15.00 -32.88
N VAL A 157 9.42 14.89 -31.68
CA VAL A 157 8.93 16.05 -30.91
C VAL A 157 10.08 16.98 -30.51
N MET A 158 11.20 16.44 -30.02
CA MET A 158 12.38 17.25 -29.69
C MET A 158 12.90 18.00 -30.92
N ARG A 159 12.95 17.33 -32.08
CA ARG A 159 13.39 17.97 -33.34
C ARG A 159 12.44 19.07 -33.79
N THR A 160 11.13 18.86 -33.72
CA THR A 160 10.13 19.88 -34.08
C THR A 160 10.21 21.11 -33.18
N SER A 161 10.54 20.97 -31.90
CA SER A 161 10.74 22.13 -31.02
C SER A 161 11.97 22.98 -31.40
N SER A 162 12.94 22.38 -32.11
CA SER A 162 14.18 23.02 -32.54
C SER A 162 14.15 23.55 -33.98
N SER A 163 13.18 23.15 -34.80
CA SER A 163 13.07 23.55 -36.21
C SER A 163 11.61 23.82 -36.57
N THR A 164 11.27 25.10 -36.78
CA THR A 164 10.11 25.49 -37.58
C THR A 164 10.23 24.84 -38.96
N GLU A 165 9.18 24.10 -39.35
CA GLU A 165 8.97 23.48 -40.67
C GLU A 165 10.07 22.54 -41.17
N SER A 166 9.95 21.26 -40.81
CA SER A 166 10.40 20.23 -41.74
C SER A 166 9.53 18.98 -41.63
N SER A 167 8.57 18.89 -42.57
CA SER A 167 7.72 17.74 -42.79
C SER A 167 8.55 16.61 -43.39
N TYR A 168 9.19 15.82 -42.53
CA TYR A 168 9.74 14.52 -42.93
C TYR A 168 8.71 13.43 -42.65
N ASN A 169 8.60 12.47 -43.56
CA ASN A 169 7.71 11.30 -43.48
C ASN A 169 8.14 10.37 -42.33
N VAL A 170 7.95 10.78 -41.07
CA VAL A 170 8.17 9.95 -39.86
C VAL A 170 7.09 8.87 -39.74
N THR A 171 6.12 8.87 -40.65
CA THR A 171 4.93 8.03 -40.68
C THR A 171 5.20 6.54 -40.90
N THR A 172 6.43 6.08 -41.19
CA THR A 172 6.66 4.68 -41.61
C THR A 172 6.89 3.71 -40.44
N HIS A 173 7.19 4.18 -39.23
CA HIS A 173 7.40 3.29 -38.06
C HIS A 173 6.87 3.84 -36.71
N LEU A 174 5.69 4.47 -36.70
CA LEU A 174 5.07 4.99 -35.47
C LEU A 174 4.64 3.88 -34.50
N VAL A 175 4.42 2.66 -34.98
CA VAL A 175 4.01 1.53 -34.18
C VAL A 175 5.12 0.47 -34.17
N GLN A 176 5.37 -0.12 -33.01
CA GLN A 176 6.37 -1.16 -32.82
C GLN A 176 5.80 -2.29 -31.96
N GLN A 177 6.22 -3.52 -32.30
CA GLN A 177 6.00 -4.67 -31.45
C GLN A 177 7.04 -4.67 -30.32
N CYS A 178 6.56 -4.67 -29.09
CA CYS A 178 7.38 -4.75 -27.90
C CYS A 178 7.21 -6.14 -27.27
N ARG A 179 8.34 -6.70 -26.83
CA ARG A 179 8.41 -7.86 -25.93
C ARG A 179 9.05 -7.39 -24.64
N PHE A 180 8.64 -7.94 -23.50
CA PHE A 180 9.37 -7.69 -22.26
C PHE A 180 10.73 -8.38 -22.35
N ALA A 181 11.78 -7.66 -21.97
CA ALA A 181 13.11 -8.24 -21.85
C ALA A 181 13.07 -9.25 -20.70
N THR A 182 13.13 -10.53 -21.04
CA THR A 182 13.31 -11.62 -20.06
C THR A 182 14.70 -11.45 -19.43
N GLY A 183 14.74 -11.27 -18.12
CA GLY A 183 15.97 -11.25 -17.32
C GLY A 183 16.54 -12.65 -17.10
#